data_AF-A0A9X3USM1-F1
#
_entry.id   AF-A0A9X3USM1-F1
#
_cell.length_a   1.000
_cell.length_b   1.000
_cell.length_c   1.000
_cell.angle_alpha   90.00
_cell.angle_beta   90.00
_cell.angle_gamma   90.00
#
_symmetry.space_group_name_H-M   'P 1'
#
loop_
_entity.id
_entity.type
_entity.pdbx_description
1 polymer ?
#
loop_
_entity_poly.entity_id
_entity_poly.type
_entity_poly.pdbx_seq_one_letter_code
_entity_poly.pdbx_strand_id
1 'polypeptide(L)'
;MKHVKKLFVCSIAMVVAIVASNYSDEIRTTQRGMEIIGNAEGCYTKPYQCPADVLTVGIGTTNAVEKIDRNKIYTLEEIAYLFKEGIKQAEKCVNTHAKGKQLPQGAFEALTSITFNVGCGKMQ
;
A
#
# COMPACT_ATOMS: atom_id res chain seq x y z
N MET A 1 -24.51 -20.96 17.93
CA MET A 1 -24.00 -19.57 17.92
C MET A 1 -23.11 -19.38 16.70
N LYS A 2 -23.52 -18.55 15.74
CA LYS A 2 -22.66 -18.22 14.58
C LYS A 2 -21.51 -17.37 15.12
N HIS A 3 -20.28 -17.86 15.05
CA HIS A 3 -19.09 -17.06 15.32
C HIS A 3 -19.08 -15.90 14.31
N VAL A 4 -19.48 -14.71 14.76
CA VAL A 4 -19.26 -13.48 14.00
C VAL A 4 -17.75 -13.28 13.98
N LYS A 5 -17.09 -13.74 12.90
CA LYS A 5 -15.69 -13.41 12.64
C LYS A 5 -15.62 -11.89 12.64
N LYS A 6 -14.94 -11.27 13.62
CA LYS A 6 -14.66 -9.83 13.58
C LYS A 6 -13.92 -9.57 12.25
N LEU A 7 -14.59 -8.91 11.31
CA LEU A 7 -13.95 -8.43 10.09
C LEU A 7 -13.02 -7.29 10.51
N PHE A 8 -11.72 -7.57 10.63
CA PHE A 8 -10.69 -6.55 10.86
C PHE A 8 -10.38 -5.81 9.55
N VAL A 9 -11.42 -5.46 8.79
CA VAL A 9 -11.32 -4.78 7.50
C VAL A 9 -11.37 -3.28 7.72
N CYS A 10 -10.62 -2.51 6.95
CA CYS A 10 -10.64 -1.04 6.96
C CYS A 10 -11.18 -0.44 5.65
N SER A 11 -11.54 0.84 5.70
CA SER A 11 -11.99 1.58 4.52
C SER A 11 -10.81 2.10 3.71
N ILE A 12 -10.63 1.56 2.50
CA ILE A 12 -9.62 2.05 1.55
C ILE A 12 -9.82 3.53 1.26
N ALA A 13 -11.06 3.95 1.00
CA ALA A 13 -11.38 5.34 0.70
C ALA A 13 -10.96 6.30 1.83
N MET A 14 -11.15 5.89 3.09
CA MET A 14 -10.74 6.72 4.23
C MET A 14 -9.21 6.78 4.36
N VAL A 15 -8.52 5.65 4.20
CA VAL A 15 -7.05 5.62 4.20
C VAL A 15 -6.50 6.51 3.09
N VAL A 16 -7.04 6.40 1.87
CA VAL A 16 -6.68 7.24 0.72
C VAL A 16 -6.92 8.72 1.00
N ALA A 17 -8.06 9.07 1.61
CA ALA A 17 -8.36 10.46 1.97
C ALA A 17 -7.36 11.02 3.00
N ILE A 18 -6.96 10.22 3.99
CA ILE A 18 -5.92 10.59 4.96
C ILE A 18 -4.59 10.81 4.25
N VAL A 19 -4.20 9.94 3.32
CA VAL A 19 -2.95 10.11 2.55
C VAL A 19 -3.00 11.37 1.69
N ALA A 20 -4.09 11.58 0.95
CA ALA A 20 -4.27 12.75 0.10
C ALA A 20 -4.30 14.06 0.89
N SER A 21 -4.75 14.03 2.15
CA SER A 21 -4.84 15.24 2.98
C SER A 21 -3.53 15.57 3.70
N ASN A 22 -2.74 14.57 4.08
CA ASN A 22 -1.56 14.76 4.93
C ASN A 22 -0.22 14.57 4.21
N TYR A 23 -0.20 13.89 3.05
CA TYR A 23 1.03 13.45 2.38
C TYR A 23 1.01 13.63 0.85
N SER A 24 0.16 14.53 0.33
CA SER A 24 -0.03 14.71 -1.13
C SER A 24 1.23 15.11 -1.90
N ASP A 25 2.20 15.72 -1.23
CA ASP A 25 3.47 16.19 -1.78
C ASP A 25 4.61 15.17 -1.66
N GLU A 26 4.40 14.05 -0.96
CA GLU A 26 5.41 13.02 -0.75
C GLU A 26 5.42 11.90 -1.80
N ILE A 27 4.31 11.74 -2.54
CA ILE A 27 4.12 10.71 -3.56
C ILE A 27 3.56 11.33 -4.83
N ARG A 28 3.93 10.76 -5.98
CA ARG A 28 3.42 11.20 -7.29
C ARG A 28 2.11 10.51 -7.67
N THR A 29 1.85 9.33 -7.12
CA THR A 29 0.65 8.53 -7.38
C THR A 29 -0.59 9.29 -6.95
N THR A 30 -1.51 9.50 -7.87
CA THR A 30 -2.74 10.26 -7.62
C THR A 30 -3.69 9.49 -6.71
N GLN A 31 -4.71 10.19 -6.19
CA GLN A 31 -5.81 9.57 -5.45
C GLN A 31 -6.40 8.37 -6.21
N ARG A 32 -6.61 8.52 -7.53
CA ARG A 32 -7.16 7.44 -8.34
C ARG A 32 -6.20 6.26 -8.43
N GLY A 33 -4.90 6.49 -8.58
CA GLY A 33 -3.87 5.45 -8.53
C GLY A 33 -3.87 4.72 -7.18
N MET A 34 -3.96 5.46 -6.08
CA MET A 34 -4.04 4.89 -4.73
C MET A 34 -5.27 4.01 -4.52
N GLU A 35 -6.43 4.41 -5.04
CA GLU A 35 -7.65 3.59 -5.00
C GLU A 35 -7.50 2.29 -5.79
N ILE A 36 -6.82 2.31 -6.94
CA ILE A 36 -6.58 1.10 -7.74
C ILE A 36 -5.71 0.12 -6.94
N ILE A 37 -4.58 0.60 -6.40
CA ILE A 37 -3.69 -0.21 -5.56
C ILE A 37 -4.46 -0.75 -4.35
N GLY A 38 -5.16 0.13 -3.63
CA GLY A 38 -5.91 -0.25 -2.43
C GLY A 38 -6.99 -1.29 -2.69
N ASN A 39 -7.73 -1.18 -3.79
CA ASN A 39 -8.76 -2.15 -4.15
C ASN A 39 -8.18 -3.51 -4.56
N ALA A 40 -6.98 -3.54 -5.16
CA ALA A 40 -6.30 -4.79 -5.51
C ALA A 40 -5.77 -5.52 -4.26
N GLU A 41 -5.25 -4.78 -3.29
CA GLU A 41 -4.63 -5.34 -2.07
C GLU A 41 -5.65 -5.67 -0.96
N GLY A 42 -6.75 -4.91 -0.89
CA GLY A 42 -7.64 -4.91 0.27
C GLY A 42 -7.06 -4.12 1.45
N CYS A 43 -7.82 -4.04 2.55
CA CYS A 43 -7.41 -3.27 3.73
C CYS A 43 -7.75 -4.01 5.02
N TYR A 44 -6.75 -4.30 5.85
CA TYR A 44 -6.95 -4.98 7.14
C TYR A 44 -6.23 -4.29 8.31
N THR A 45 -6.94 -4.02 9.40
CA THR A 45 -6.40 -3.32 10.59
C THR A 45 -5.54 -4.22 11.49
N LYS A 46 -5.67 -5.54 11.35
CA LYS A 46 -4.77 -6.51 12.00
C LYS A 46 -3.81 -7.11 10.97
N PRO A 47 -2.56 -7.34 11.36
CA PRO A 47 -1.65 -8.09 10.52
C PRO A 47 -2.19 -9.48 10.19
N TYR A 48 -1.99 -9.89 8.95
CA TYR A 48 -2.42 -11.17 8.41
C TYR A 48 -1.27 -11.78 7.59
N GLN A 49 -1.35 -13.09 7.36
CA GLN A 49 -0.42 -13.77 6.47
C GLN A 49 -1.02 -13.74 5.06
N CYS A 50 -0.32 -13.14 4.09
CA CYS A 50 -0.77 -13.15 2.71
C CYS A 50 -0.53 -14.54 2.06
N PRO A 51 -1.10 -14.84 0.88
CA PRO A 51 -0.90 -16.13 0.20
C PRO A 51 0.56 -16.48 -0.12
N ALA A 52 1.46 -15.49 -0.15
CA ALA A 52 2.89 -15.67 -0.34
C ALA A 52 3.68 -15.92 0.97
N ASP A 53 2.99 -16.20 2.07
CA ASP A 53 3.56 -16.43 3.40
C ASP A 53 4.40 -15.23 3.92
N VAL A 54 3.92 -14.01 3.67
CA VAL A 54 4.49 -12.77 4.20
C VAL A 54 3.52 -12.13 5.18
N LEU A 55 4.05 -11.64 6.31
CA LEU A 55 3.26 -10.85 7.26
C LEU A 55 2.97 -9.47 6.67
N THR A 56 1.68 -9.16 6.55
CA THR A 56 1.15 -7.98 5.90
C THR A 56 0.15 -7.26 6.81
N VAL A 57 0.07 -5.94 6.76
CA VAL A 57 -0.93 -5.15 7.49
C VAL A 57 -1.43 -3.98 6.64
N GLY A 58 -2.61 -3.47 6.96
CA GLY A 58 -3.19 -2.32 6.27
C GLY A 58 -3.51 -2.67 4.83
N ILE A 59 -3.03 -1.83 3.92
CA ILE A 59 -3.11 -2.02 2.47
C ILE A 59 -1.78 -2.56 1.97
N GLY A 60 -1.65 -3.88 1.87
CA GLY A 60 -0.50 -4.57 1.27
C GLY A 60 0.88 -4.31 1.89
N THR A 61 1.00 -3.58 3.00
CA THR A 61 2.30 -3.22 3.59
C THR A 61 2.93 -4.39 4.34
N THR A 62 4.23 -4.63 4.11
CA THR A 62 5.01 -5.71 4.73
C THR A 62 6.17 -5.16 5.58
N ASN A 63 6.89 -6.05 6.26
CA ASN A 63 8.12 -5.73 7.01
C ASN A 63 9.24 -5.10 6.17
N ALA A 64 9.17 -5.16 4.84
CA ALA A 64 10.12 -4.51 3.94
C ALA A 64 9.96 -2.98 3.90
N VAL A 65 8.81 -2.47 4.35
CA VAL A 65 8.53 -1.04 4.49
C VAL A 65 8.81 -0.61 5.92
N GLU A 66 8.13 -1.23 6.88
CA GLU A 66 8.29 -0.96 8.30
C GLU A 66 8.00 -2.21 9.13
N LYS A 67 8.65 -2.34 10.29
CA LYS A 67 8.46 -3.49 11.16
C LYS A 67 7.02 -3.57 11.70
N ILE A 68 6.34 -4.66 11.39
CA ILE A 68 4.97 -4.95 11.78
C ILE A 68 4.94 -5.69 13.12
N ASP A 69 4.08 -5.23 14.04
CA ASP A 69 3.72 -5.96 15.25
C ASP A 69 2.49 -6.83 14.99
N ARG A 70 2.69 -8.15 14.92
CA ARG A 70 1.66 -9.17 14.64
C ARG A 70 0.44 -9.08 15.57
N ASN A 71 0.60 -8.57 16.78
CA ASN A 71 -0.46 -8.54 17.79
C ASN A 71 -1.18 -7.18 17.88
N LYS A 72 -0.70 -6.17 17.16
CA LYS A 72 -1.26 -4.81 17.17
C LYS A 72 -2.50 -4.70 16.29
N ILE A 73 -3.44 -3.86 16.72
CA ILE A 73 -4.51 -3.32 15.86
C ILE A 73 -4.08 -1.92 15.44
N TYR A 74 -3.91 -1.71 14.14
CA TYR A 74 -3.46 -0.45 13.58
C TYR A 74 -4.63 0.51 13.36
N THR A 75 -4.42 1.80 13.60
CA THR A 75 -5.40 2.85 13.27
C THR A 75 -5.39 3.17 11.78
N LEU A 76 -6.39 3.92 11.29
CA LEU A 76 -6.42 4.30 9.87
C LEU A 76 -5.28 5.27 9.52
N GLU A 77 -4.86 6.11 10.45
CA GLU A 77 -3.72 7.02 10.31
C GLU A 77 -2.40 6.26 10.20
N GLU A 78 -2.21 5.24 11.05
CA GLU A 78 -1.04 4.37 10.98
C GLU A 78 -1.03 3.58 9.66
N ILE A 79 -2.18 3.07 9.22
CA ILE A 79 -2.30 2.37 7.93
C ILE A 79 -2.05 3.32 6.77
N ALA A 80 -2.52 4.57 6.83
CA ALA A 80 -2.26 5.58 5.81
C ALA A 80 -0.79 5.92 5.71
N TYR A 81 -0.10 6.08 6.84
CA TYR A 81 1.34 6.26 6.88
C TYR A 81 2.07 5.08 6.22
N LEU A 82 1.75 3.85 6.63
CA LEU A 82 2.33 2.62 6.07
C LEU A 82 2.06 2.45 4.58
N PHE A 83 0.86 2.78 4.12
CA PHE A 83 0.47 2.69 2.72
C PHE A 83 1.25 3.69 1.87
N LYS A 84 1.38 4.93 2.35
CA LYS A 84 2.17 5.98 1.69
C LYS A 84 3.64 5.59 1.58
N GLU A 85 4.26 5.06 2.64
CA GLU A 85 5.66 4.61 2.58
C GLU A 85 5.85 3.45 1.61
N GLY A 86 4.90 2.51 1.53
CA GLY A 86 4.91 1.45 0.53
C GLY A 86 4.82 1.98 -0.91
N ILE A 87 3.91 2.94 -1.18
CA ILE A 87 3.82 3.60 -2.49
C ILE A 87 5.13 4.30 -2.82
N LYS A 88 5.70 5.06 -1.89
CA LYS A 88 6.96 5.80 -2.06
C LYS A 88 8.12 4.85 -2.39
N GLN A 89 8.18 3.69 -1.76
CA GLN A 89 9.16 2.64 -2.08
C GLN A 89 8.97 2.11 -3.51
N ALA A 90 7.74 1.83 -3.93
CA ALA A 90 7.44 1.37 -5.29
C ALA A 90 7.76 2.45 -6.34
N GLU A 91 7.37 3.70 -6.10
CA GLU A 91 7.71 4.84 -6.97
C GLU A 91 9.22 5.02 -7.13
N LYS A 92 9.97 4.88 -6.04
CA LYS A 92 11.44 4.95 -6.07
C LYS A 92 12.00 3.87 -6.99
N CYS A 93 11.50 2.64 -6.90
CA CYS A 93 11.90 1.55 -7.78
C CYS A 93 11.65 1.87 -9.26
N VAL A 94 10.44 2.31 -9.60
CA VAL A 94 10.05 2.70 -10.97
C VAL A 94 10.93 3.84 -11.49
N ASN A 95 11.21 4.84 -10.64
CA ASN A 95 12.11 5.94 -10.99
C ASN A 95 13.54 5.47 -11.26
N THR A 96 14.04 4.52 -10.48
CA THR A 96 15.40 4.00 -10.63
C THR A 96 15.55 3.07 -11.83
N HIS A 97 14.60 2.16 -12.06
CA HIS A 97 14.77 1.05 -13.01
C HIS A 97 13.99 1.22 -14.31
N ALA A 98 12.97 2.06 -14.35
CA ALA A 98 12.02 2.12 -15.47
C ALA A 98 11.83 3.51 -16.09
N LYS A 99 12.75 4.46 -15.90
CA LYS A 99 12.59 5.76 -16.56
C LYS A 99 11.55 6.65 -15.87
N GLY A 100 11.12 6.35 -14.64
CA GLY A 100 9.83 6.81 -14.07
C GLY A 100 9.50 8.30 -14.24
N LYS A 101 10.50 9.19 -14.09
CA LYS A 101 10.33 10.65 -14.28
C LYS A 101 9.93 11.06 -15.70
N GLN A 102 10.22 10.23 -16.71
CA GLN A 102 9.91 10.47 -18.12
C GLN A 102 8.59 9.80 -18.55
N LEU A 103 7.99 8.98 -17.69
CA LEU A 103 6.76 8.26 -18.01
C LEU A 103 5.54 9.18 -17.91
N PRO A 104 4.56 9.04 -18.82
CA PRO A 104 3.22 9.59 -18.63
C PRO A 104 2.62 9.10 -17.31
N GLN A 105 1.78 9.94 -16.68
CA GLN A 105 1.27 9.68 -15.33
C GLN A 105 0.63 8.29 -15.17
N GLY A 106 -0.27 7.90 -16.09
CA GLY A 106 -0.94 6.59 -16.01
C GLY A 106 0.03 5.41 -16.16
N ALA A 107 1.07 5.54 -16.97
CA ALA A 107 2.09 4.49 -17.12
C ALA A 107 2.96 4.38 -15.86
N PHE A 108 3.34 5.52 -15.28
CA PHE A 108 4.05 5.57 -14.00
C PHE A 108 3.22 4.90 -12.90
N GLU A 109 1.95 5.25 -12.77
CA GLU A 109 1.05 4.68 -11.74
C GLU A 109 0.79 3.19 -11.94
N ALA A 110 0.63 2.73 -13.18
CA ALA A 110 0.50 1.30 -13.49
C ALA A 110 1.75 0.52 -13.08
N LEU A 111 2.95 1.03 -13.40
CA LEU A 111 4.21 0.41 -12.97
C LEU A 111 4.39 0.46 -11.45
N THR A 112 4.01 1.56 -10.81
CA THR A 112 4.04 1.67 -9.34
C THR A 112 3.10 0.63 -8.72
N SER A 113 1.88 0.46 -9.26
CA SER A 113 0.90 -0.50 -8.75
C SER A 113 1.40 -1.94 -8.85
N ILE A 114 1.93 -2.37 -10.00
CA ILE A 114 2.46 -3.74 -10.11
C ILE A 114 3.71 -3.91 -9.25
N THR A 115 4.58 -2.90 -9.17
CA THR A 115 5.79 -2.93 -8.32
C THR A 115 5.43 -3.01 -6.83
N PHE A 116 4.36 -2.35 -6.40
CA PHE A 116 3.84 -2.45 -5.04
C PHE A 116 3.40 -3.89 -4.74
N ASN A 117 2.69 -4.53 -5.67
CA ASN A 117 2.16 -5.88 -5.51
C ASN A 117 3.26 -6.97 -5.50
N VAL A 118 4.20 -6.91 -6.44
CA VAL A 118 5.20 -7.99 -6.61
C VAL A 118 6.58 -7.68 -6.00
N GLY A 119 6.79 -6.43 -5.59
CA GLY A 119 8.03 -5.93 -4.99
C GLY A 119 9.10 -5.52 -6.02
N CYS A 120 9.94 -4.57 -5.62
CA CYS A 120 10.97 -4.00 -6.49
C CYS A 120 11.95 -5.06 -7.03
N GLY A 121 12.42 -6.00 -6.20
CA GLY A 121 13.40 -7.00 -6.64
C GLY A 121 12.94 -7.92 -7.79
N LYS A 122 11.63 -7.99 -8.07
CA LYS A 122 11.07 -8.69 -9.24
C LYS A 122 10.91 -7.81 -10.48
N MET A 123 11.02 -6.49 -10.31
CA MET A 123 10.78 -5.46 -11.32
C MET A 123 12.05 -4.71 -11.75
N GLN A 124 13.23 -5.12 -11.25
CA GLN A 124 14.54 -4.53 -11.57
C GLN A 124 15.15 -5.05 -12.86
#